data_AF-A0A554JEW5-F1
#
_entry.id   AF-A0A554JEW5-F1
#
_cell.length_a   1.000
_cell.length_b   1.000
_cell.length_c   1.000
_cell.angle_alpha   90.00
_cell.angle_beta   90.00
_cell.angle_gamma   90.00
#
_symmetry.space_group_name_H-M   'P 1'
#
loop_
_entity.id
_entity.type
_entity.pdbx_description
1 polymer ?
#
loop_
_entity_poly.entity_id
_entity_poly.type
_entity_poly.pdbx_seq_one_letter_code
_entity_poly.pdbx_strand_id
1 'polypeptide(L)'
;MPNKPENNYRAWLAKAGEDELSAGALVEKEAGAPSTICFLSQQMGEKYLKGLLVFHNEEFLKVHDLLELETLLLDGEPEIQSLHEYCKTLNQYYVGTRYPGDVPKFTFPECKGAFESALRIKEFVLKKIAEEETTIHQKGFANIVL
;
A
#
# COMPACT_ATOMS: atom_id res chain seq x y z
N MET A 1 9.03 -19.75 11.48
CA MET A 1 10.48 -19.45 11.66
C MET A 1 10.58 -18.07 12.27
N PRO A 2 11.25 -17.85 13.42
CA PRO A 2 11.25 -16.55 14.05
C PRO A 2 12.17 -15.58 13.28
N ASN A 3 11.66 -14.36 13.05
CA ASN A 3 12.38 -13.17 12.56
C ASN A 3 12.84 -13.15 11.09
N LYS A 4 11.92 -13.33 10.14
CA LYS A 4 12.16 -12.79 8.79
C LYS A 4 11.67 -11.33 8.69
N PRO A 5 12.39 -10.42 8.01
CA PRO A 5 11.98 -9.01 7.90
C PRO A 5 10.57 -8.81 7.34
N GLU A 6 10.09 -9.73 6.49
CA GLU A 6 8.73 -9.71 5.95
C GLU A 6 7.63 -9.86 7.01
N ASN A 7 7.95 -10.34 8.22
CA ASN A 7 7.01 -10.44 9.34
C ASN A 7 7.01 -9.17 10.21
N ASN A 8 7.69 -8.10 9.78
CA ASN A 8 7.70 -6.81 10.45
C ASN A 8 6.96 -5.77 9.60
N TYR A 9 5.75 -5.39 10.02
CA TYR A 9 4.96 -4.39 9.29
C TYR A 9 5.71 -3.06 9.10
N ARG A 10 6.53 -2.64 10.07
CA ARG A 10 7.32 -1.40 9.97
C ARG A 10 8.34 -1.46 8.84
N ALA A 11 8.87 -2.64 8.53
CA ALA A 11 9.78 -2.82 7.39
C ALA A 11 9.04 -2.64 6.05
N TRP A 12 7.79 -3.11 5.96
CA TRP A 12 6.92 -2.86 4.80
C TRP A 12 6.60 -1.37 4.64
N LEU A 13 6.21 -0.69 5.73
CA LEU A 13 5.93 0.75 5.70
C LEU A 13 7.17 1.57 5.27
N ALA A 14 8.36 1.20 5.75
CA ALA A 14 9.61 1.83 5.33
C ALA A 14 9.86 1.65 3.82
N LYS A 15 9.66 0.44 3.29
CA LYS A 15 9.79 0.17 1.86
C LYS A 15 8.74 0.87 1.00
N ALA A 16 7.54 1.09 1.52
CA ALA A 16 6.52 1.87 0.84
C ALA A 16 6.90 3.37 0.81
N GLY A 17 7.49 3.88 1.90
CA GLY A 17 8.00 5.26 1.97
C GLY A 17 9.17 5.53 1.00
N GLU A 18 10.03 4.54 0.72
CA GLU A 18 11.06 4.66 -0.33
C GLU A 18 10.44 4.85 -1.73
N ASP A 19 9.37 4.10 -2.04
CA ASP A 19 8.65 4.24 -3.31
C ASP A 19 7.94 5.59 -3.40
N GLU A 20 7.31 6.03 -2.30
CA GLU A 20 6.64 7.34 -2.21
C GLU A 20 7.60 8.49 -2.48
N LEU A 21 8.77 8.49 -1.83
CA LEU A 21 9.79 9.52 -2.02
C LEU A 21 10.22 9.59 -3.49
N SER A 22 10.43 8.43 -4.11
CA SER A 22 10.88 8.33 -5.49
C SER A 22 9.78 8.77 -6.48
N ALA A 23 8.55 8.29 -6.29
CA ALA A 23 7.41 8.63 -7.14
C ALA A 23 7.05 10.12 -7.02
N GLY A 24 7.03 10.66 -5.79
CA GLY A 24 6.76 12.08 -5.52
C GLY A 24 7.76 13.01 -6.22
N ALA A 25 9.05 12.68 -6.18
CA ALA A 25 10.07 13.47 -6.87
C ALA A 25 9.90 13.48 -8.41
N LEU A 26 9.43 12.39 -9.00
CA LEU A 26 9.13 12.29 -10.43
C LEU A 26 7.85 13.05 -10.80
N VAL A 27 6.82 12.96 -9.95
CA VAL A 27 5.54 13.68 -10.09
C VAL A 27 5.74 15.20 -10.04
N GLU A 28 6.52 15.69 -9.06
CA GLU A 28 6.75 17.11 -8.84
C GLU A 28 7.46 17.75 -10.04
N LYS A 29 8.45 17.06 -10.61
CA LYS A 29 9.29 17.57 -11.70
C LYS A 29 8.75 17.27 -13.09
N GLU A 30 7.67 16.48 -13.19
CA GLU A 30 7.22 15.85 -14.44
C GLU A 30 8.39 15.29 -15.26
N ALA A 31 9.26 14.54 -14.58
CA ALA A 31 10.52 14.07 -15.14
C ALA A 31 10.55 12.54 -15.25
N GLY A 32 11.45 12.03 -16.09
CA GLY A 32 11.61 10.59 -16.32
C GLY A 32 10.47 10.00 -17.17
N ALA A 33 10.30 8.68 -17.08
CA ALA A 33 9.22 7.99 -17.77
C ALA A 33 7.95 7.98 -16.90
N PRO A 34 6.77 8.41 -17.40
CA PRO A 34 5.52 8.34 -16.66
C PRO A 34 5.23 6.93 -16.13
N SER A 35 5.54 5.89 -16.91
CA SER A 35 5.40 4.49 -16.50
C SER A 35 6.11 4.16 -15.18
N THR A 36 7.24 4.81 -14.90
CA THR A 36 7.97 4.65 -13.62
C THR A 36 7.17 5.18 -12.44
N ILE A 37 6.46 6.30 -12.60
CA ILE A 37 5.57 6.85 -11.56
C ILE A 37 4.43 5.85 -11.28
N CYS A 38 3.78 5.37 -12.35
CA CYS A 38 2.70 4.39 -12.23
C CYS A 38 3.18 3.10 -11.53
N PHE A 39 4.35 2.58 -11.91
CA PHE A 39 4.95 1.39 -11.30
C PHE A 39 5.24 1.58 -9.81
N LEU A 40 5.93 2.66 -9.45
CA LEU A 40 6.25 2.96 -8.05
C LEU A 40 4.99 3.19 -7.21
N SER A 41 3.96 3.80 -7.78
CA SER A 41 2.68 4.01 -7.09
C SER A 41 1.96 2.68 -6.79
N GLN A 42 1.96 1.73 -7.74
CA GLN A 42 1.42 0.39 -7.48
C GLN A 42 2.22 -0.33 -6.39
N GLN A 43 3.55 -0.28 -6.44
CA GLN A 43 4.42 -0.88 -5.43
C GLN A 43 4.23 -0.26 -4.03
N MET A 44 4.06 1.07 -3.97
CA MET A 44 3.76 1.81 -2.74
C MET A 44 2.45 1.30 -2.12
N GLY A 45 1.37 1.25 -2.91
CA GLY A 45 0.07 0.73 -2.46
C GLY A 45 0.16 -0.73 -1.98
N GLU A 46 0.80 -1.61 -2.76
CA GLU A 46 1.00 -3.02 -2.42
C GLU A 46 1.71 -3.18 -1.06
N LYS A 47 2.80 -2.44 -0.84
CA LYS A 47 3.60 -2.54 0.39
C LYS A 47 2.86 -1.99 1.61
N TYR A 48 2.07 -0.93 1.46
CA TYR A 48 1.23 -0.44 2.55
C TYR A 48 0.18 -1.49 2.97
N LEU A 49 -0.53 -2.07 2.01
CA LEU A 49 -1.53 -3.13 2.29
C LEU A 49 -0.90 -4.36 2.94
N LYS A 50 0.26 -4.81 2.44
CA LYS A 50 1.03 -5.90 3.07
C LYS A 50 1.48 -5.56 4.47
N GLY A 51 1.86 -4.31 4.72
CA GLY A 51 2.14 -3.81 6.06
C GLY A 51 0.95 -4.00 7.00
N LEU A 52 -0.26 -3.64 6.56
CA LEU A 52 -1.48 -3.83 7.36
C LEU A 52 -1.79 -5.31 7.63
N LEU A 53 -1.65 -6.18 6.63
CA LEU A 53 -1.81 -7.64 6.82
C LEU A 53 -0.85 -8.19 7.88
N VAL A 54 0.44 -7.83 7.78
CA VAL A 54 1.45 -8.24 8.75
C VAL A 54 1.15 -7.69 10.15
N PHE A 55 0.62 -6.47 10.24
CA PHE A 55 0.20 -5.88 11.50
C PHE A 55 -0.93 -6.69 12.15
N HIS A 56 -1.86 -7.24 11.35
CA HIS A 56 -2.92 -8.15 11.82
C HIS A 56 -2.48 -9.61 12.01
N ASN A 57 -1.18 -9.92 11.87
CA ASN A 57 -0.65 -11.29 11.89
C ASN A 57 -1.28 -12.22 10.83
N GLU A 58 -1.77 -11.66 9.73
CA GLU A 58 -2.30 -12.41 8.59
C GLU A 58 -1.13 -12.93 7.73
N GLU A 59 -1.06 -14.25 7.54
CA GLU A 59 -0.14 -14.82 6.55
C GLU A 59 -0.68 -14.58 5.14
N PHE A 60 0.11 -13.93 4.29
CA PHE A 60 -0.26 -13.71 2.89
C PHE A 60 0.72 -14.44 1.95
N LEU A 61 0.18 -14.99 0.87
CA LEU A 61 0.99 -15.45 -0.26
C LEU A 61 1.65 -14.23 -0.92
N LYS A 62 2.83 -14.41 -1.53
CA LYS A 62 3.50 -13.34 -2.28
C LYS A 62 2.75 -13.04 -3.59
N VAL A 63 1.57 -12.44 -3.44
CA VAL A 63 0.73 -11.94 -4.52
C VAL A 63 1.01 -10.46 -4.71
N HIS A 64 0.85 -10.00 -5.96
CA HIS A 64 1.07 -8.61 -6.35
C HIS A 64 -0.22 -7.92 -6.79
N ASP A 65 -1.35 -8.56 -6.52
CA ASP A 65 -2.67 -8.08 -6.84
C ASP A 65 -3.27 -7.36 -5.63
N LEU A 66 -3.54 -6.07 -5.76
CA LEU A 66 -4.08 -5.25 -4.68
C LEU A 66 -5.53 -5.60 -4.35
N LEU A 67 -6.30 -6.17 -5.27
CA LEU A 67 -7.67 -6.63 -5.02
C LEU A 67 -7.67 -7.94 -4.20
N GLU A 68 -6.68 -8.80 -4.42
CA GLU A 68 -6.47 -9.97 -3.55
C GLU A 68 -6.07 -9.53 -2.14
N LEU A 69 -5.17 -8.54 -2.01
CA LEU A 69 -4.77 -7.98 -0.70
C LEU A 69 -5.96 -7.30 0.00
N GLU A 70 -6.78 -6.55 -0.74
CA GLU A 70 -8.03 -5.97 -0.24
C GLU A 70 -8.94 -7.08 0.33
N THR A 71 -9.13 -8.15 -0.44
CA THR A 71 -10.00 -9.28 -0.05
C THR A 71 -9.52 -9.93 1.24
N LEU A 72 -8.22 -10.15 1.40
CA LEU A 72 -7.64 -10.71 2.63
C LEU A 72 -7.85 -9.80 3.85
N LEU A 73 -7.90 -8.48 3.64
CA LEU A 73 -8.09 -7.52 4.71
C LEU A 73 -9.56 -7.31 5.09
N LEU A 74 -10.54 -7.73 4.27
CA LEU A 74 -11.96 -7.46 4.53
C LEU A 74 -12.48 -8.03 5.85
N ASP A 75 -11.97 -9.20 6.27
CA ASP A 75 -12.43 -9.87 7.49
C ASP A 75 -12.03 -9.09 8.76
N GLY A 76 -10.83 -8.50 8.77
CA GLY A 76 -10.34 -7.65 9.87
C GLY A 76 -10.66 -6.17 9.72
N GLU A 77 -10.78 -5.68 8.48
CA GLU A 77 -10.93 -4.26 8.13
C GLU A 77 -12.00 -4.05 7.05
N PRO A 78 -13.31 -4.17 7.37
CA PRO A 78 -14.37 -4.00 6.37
C PRO A 78 -14.37 -2.63 5.67
N GLU A 79 -13.86 -1.59 6.34
CA GLU A 79 -13.74 -0.24 5.77
C GLU A 79 -12.77 -0.17 4.57
N ILE A 80 -11.92 -1.19 4.37
CA ILE A 80 -10.99 -1.24 3.23
C ILE A 80 -11.72 -1.27 1.89
N GLN A 81 -12.98 -1.70 1.86
CA GLN A 81 -13.83 -1.67 0.67
C GLN A 81 -13.94 -0.26 0.05
N SER A 82 -13.74 0.79 0.85
CA SER A 82 -13.67 2.17 0.37
C SER A 82 -12.49 2.45 -0.57
N LEU A 83 -11.49 1.57 -0.59
CA LEU A 83 -10.29 1.65 -1.43
C LEU A 83 -10.39 0.86 -2.73
N HIS A 84 -11.47 0.10 -2.97
CA HIS A 84 -11.60 -0.83 -4.09
C HIS A 84 -11.21 -0.22 -5.44
N GLU A 85 -11.76 0.95 -5.78
CA GLU A 85 -11.47 1.60 -7.05
C GLU A 85 -10.03 2.10 -7.16
N TYR A 86 -9.38 2.46 -6.04
CA TYR A 86 -7.96 2.80 -6.02
C TYR A 86 -7.09 1.55 -6.23
N CYS A 87 -7.41 0.43 -5.58
CA CYS A 87 -6.72 -0.85 -5.76
C CYS A 87 -6.82 -1.33 -7.21
N LYS A 88 -8.03 -1.32 -7.77
CA LYS A 88 -8.30 -1.65 -9.17
C LYS A 88 -7.52 -0.76 -10.13
N THR A 89 -7.52 0.55 -9.87
CA THR A 89 -6.77 1.52 -10.67
C THR A 89 -5.28 1.22 -10.63
N LEU A 90 -4.70 0.88 -9.48
CA LEU A 90 -3.27 0.59 -9.37
C LEU A 90 -2.88 -0.74 -10.02
N ASN A 91 -3.73 -1.77 -9.93
CA ASN A 91 -3.49 -3.09 -10.52
C ASN A 91 -3.24 -3.05 -12.04
N GLN A 92 -3.90 -2.13 -12.76
CA GLN A 92 -3.71 -2.01 -14.21
C GLN A 92 -2.25 -1.67 -14.58
N TYR A 93 -1.52 -1.03 -13.67
CA TYR A 93 -0.14 -0.61 -13.89
C TYR A 93 0.88 -1.71 -13.60
N TYR A 94 0.50 -2.80 -12.92
CA TYR A 94 1.42 -3.89 -12.60
C TYR A 94 1.95 -4.61 -13.85
N VAL A 95 1.05 -4.98 -14.77
CA VAL A 95 1.44 -5.66 -16.02
C VAL A 95 1.92 -4.65 -17.06
N GLY A 96 1.17 -3.56 -17.25
CA GLY A 96 1.43 -2.60 -18.32
C GLY A 96 2.78 -1.89 -18.24
N THR A 97 3.33 -1.72 -17.04
CA THR A 97 4.66 -1.09 -16.89
C THR A 97 5.82 -2.07 -17.04
N ARG A 98 5.57 -3.39 -17.04
CA ARG A 98 6.59 -4.43 -16.92
C ARG A 98 6.84 -5.26 -18.17
N TYR A 99 5.85 -5.41 -19.04
CA TYR A 99 5.96 -6.26 -20.22
C TYR A 99 5.72 -5.46 -21.51
N PRO A 100 6.55 -5.64 -22.56
CA PRO A 100 6.25 -5.10 -23.87
C PRO A 100 4.98 -5.75 -24.44
N GLY A 101 4.09 -4.96 -25.02
CA GLY A 101 2.80 -5.39 -25.58
C GLY A 101 1.92 -4.20 -25.97
N ASP A 102 0.64 -4.44 -26.27
CA ASP A 102 -0.37 -3.39 -26.51
C ASP A 102 -0.77 -2.71 -25.20
N VAL A 103 0.18 -2.01 -24.58
CA VAL A 103 -0.05 -1.20 -23.39
C VAL A 103 -0.36 0.23 -23.81
N PRO A 104 -1.40 0.88 -23.26
CA PRO A 104 -1.64 2.30 -23.49
C PRO A 104 -0.40 3.13 -23.17
N LYS A 105 -0.18 4.21 -23.93
CA LYS A 105 0.89 5.16 -23.65
C LYS A 105 0.60 5.87 -22.32
N PHE A 106 1.45 5.65 -21.32
CA PHE A 106 1.36 6.33 -20.03
C PHE A 106 1.62 7.82 -20.15
N THR A 107 0.72 8.64 -19.59
CA THR A 107 0.89 10.10 -19.48
C THR A 107 1.17 10.53 -18.04
N PHE A 108 1.78 11.71 -17.88
CA PHE A 108 2.00 12.28 -16.55
C PHE A 108 0.70 12.49 -15.74
N PRO A 109 -0.39 13.06 -16.31
CA PRO A 109 -1.65 13.20 -15.58
C PRO A 109 -2.20 11.86 -15.06
N GLU A 110 -2.18 10.81 -15.87
CA GLU A 110 -2.66 9.48 -15.46
C GLU A 110 -1.82 8.91 -14.32
N CYS A 111 -0.49 8.97 -14.45
CA CYS A 111 0.39 8.45 -13.40
C CYS A 111 0.43 9.32 -12.14
N LYS A 112 0.10 10.62 -12.24
CA LYS A 112 -0.19 11.45 -11.06
C LYS A 112 -1.43 10.94 -10.33
N GLY A 113 -2.50 10.61 -11.05
CA GLY A 113 -3.69 9.97 -10.45
C GLY A 113 -3.38 8.60 -9.81
N ALA A 114 -2.45 7.83 -10.39
CA ALA A 114 -1.95 6.60 -9.76
C ALA A 114 -1.25 6.90 -8.43
N PHE A 115 -0.40 7.92 -8.37
CA PHE A 115 0.28 8.34 -7.15
C PHE A 115 -0.72 8.82 -6.08
N GLU A 116 -1.74 9.59 -6.47
CA GLU A 116 -2.84 10.00 -5.58
C GLU A 116 -3.60 8.80 -5.02
N SER A 117 -3.86 7.77 -5.83
CA SER A 117 -4.50 6.53 -5.39
C SER A 117 -3.65 5.80 -4.33
N ALA A 118 -2.33 5.74 -4.53
CA ALA A 118 -1.41 5.15 -3.56
C ALA A 118 -1.35 5.95 -2.25
N LEU A 119 -1.45 7.29 -2.31
CA LEU A 119 -1.56 8.14 -1.13
C LEU A 119 -2.84 7.86 -0.33
N ARG A 120 -3.99 7.60 -1.00
CA ARG A 120 -5.23 7.21 -0.30
C ARG A 120 -5.09 5.89 0.46
N ILE A 121 -4.41 4.91 -0.14
CA ILE A 121 -4.12 3.64 0.51
C ILE A 121 -3.21 3.86 1.73
N LYS A 122 -2.15 4.66 1.59
CA LYS A 122 -1.26 5.04 2.70
C LYS A 122 -2.04 5.66 3.86
N GLU A 123 -2.87 6.67 3.57
CA GLU A 123 -3.66 7.39 4.58
C GLU A 123 -4.53 6.41 5.38
N PHE A 124 -5.24 5.52 4.68
CA PHE A 124 -6.07 4.49 5.31
C PHE A 124 -5.24 3.56 6.21
N VAL A 125 -4.17 2.97 5.66
CA VAL A 125 -3.34 1.99 6.40
C VAL A 125 -2.75 2.59 7.66
N LEU A 126 -2.17 3.80 7.56
CA LEU A 126 -1.54 4.44 8.71
C LEU A 126 -2.58 4.84 9.78
N LYS A 127 -3.77 5.24 9.35
CA LYS A 127 -4.88 5.53 10.27
C LYS A 127 -5.27 4.27 11.06
N LYS A 128 -5.48 3.14 10.39
CA LYS A 128 -5.87 1.87 11.03
C LYS A 128 -4.85 1.39 12.05
N ILE A 129 -3.57 1.37 11.68
CA ILE A 129 -2.49 1.00 12.59
C ILE A 129 -2.47 1.93 13.83
N ALA A 130 -2.62 3.24 13.64
CA ALA A 130 -2.59 4.20 14.75
C ALA A 130 -3.78 4.06 15.71
N GLU A 131 -4.99 3.82 15.18
CA GLU A 131 -6.21 3.61 15.97
C GLU A 131 -6.12 2.36 16.86
N GLU A 132 -5.57 1.27 16.32
CA GLU A 132 -5.37 0.03 17.08
C GLU A 132 -4.23 0.13 18.09
N GLU A 133 -3.08 0.70 17.73
CA GLU A 133 -1.97 0.95 18.68
C GLU A 133 -2.44 1.78 19.89
N THR A 134 -3.30 2.79 19.65
CA THR A 134 -3.90 3.62 20.71
C THR A 134 -4.83 2.82 21.61
N THR A 135 -5.66 1.95 21.01
CA THR A 135 -6.62 1.10 21.74
C THR A 135 -5.90 0.08 22.63
N ILE A 136 -4.82 -0.52 22.15
CA ILE A 136 -3.99 -1.46 22.93
C ILE A 136 -3.39 -0.76 24.14
N HIS A 137 -2.86 0.46 23.95
CA HIS A 137 -2.27 1.25 25.03
C HIS A 137 -3.30 1.54 26.14
N GLN A 138 -4.50 2.00 25.77
CA GLN A 138 -5.56 2.32 26.74
C GLN A 138 -6.01 1.10 27.55
N LYS A 139 -6.15 -0.07 26.91
CA LYS A 139 -6.50 -1.33 27.60
C LYS A 139 -5.38 -1.81 28.54
N GLY A 140 -4.12 -1.65 28.14
CA GLY A 140 -2.95 -1.97 28.96
C GLY A 140 -2.86 -1.12 30.22
N PHE A 141 -3.12 0.19 30.12
CA PHE A 141 -3.20 1.09 31.28
C PHE A 141 -4.36 0.75 32.20
N ALA A 142 -5.54 0.45 31.67
CA ALA A 142 -6.72 0.08 32.48
C ALA A 142 -6.48 -1.19 33.34
N ASN A 143 -5.71 -2.15 32.84
CA ASN A 143 -5.39 -3.39 33.56
C ASN A 143 -4.29 -3.25 34.63
N ILE A 144 -3.56 -2.12 34.67
CA ILE A 144 -2.50 -1.86 35.67
C ILE A 144 -3.05 -1.07 36.87
N VAL A 145 -4.18 -0.37 36.70
CA VAL A 145 -4.76 0.55 37.69
C VAL A 145 -5.91 -0.09 38.49
N LEU A 146 -6.21 -1.38 38.26
CA LEU A 146 -7.15 -2.22 39.01
C LEU A 146 -6.39 -3.29 39.81
#